data_AF-A0AAW2DEB9-F1
#
_entry.id   AF-A0AAW2DEB9-F1
#
_cell.length_a   1.000
_cell.length_b   1.000
_cell.length_c   1.000
_cell.angle_alpha   90.00
_cell.angle_beta   90.00
_cell.angle_gamma   90.00
#
_symmetry.space_group_name_H-M   'P 1'
#
loop_
_entity.id
_entity.type
_entity.pdbx_description
1 polymer ?
#
loop_
_entity_poly.entity_id
_entity_poly.type
_entity_poly.pdbx_seq_one_letter_code
_entity_poly.pdbx_strand_id
1 'polypeptide(L)'
;MLLKLRECLKLIPHEKFSFAKLWLLAAQFETRQLNLKAARQILGNAIGKAPKDKIFKKYIEIELQLGNIDCGRKLYEKYLEWVPENCYAWSKYAELERSLCETERARAIFEPAIAQPALDMPELLWKAYIDFEISEGEFERTRELYERLLDRTKHLKVWISYAKFEASAMEEDAKGSDLADDDHQEHRHEQKKQCIQHARRVFEKAINYYRTSAPELKEERAMLLEEWLNIESSFGELGDISLVQAKLPKKLKKRRQMVSEDGPAGHVN
;
A
#
# COMPACT_ATOMS: atom_id res chain seq x y z
N MET A 1 -20.15 -13.34 39.01
CA MET A 1 -20.11 -12.56 37.75
C MET A 1 -19.92 -13.44 36.51
N LEU A 2 -19.04 -14.46 36.56
CA LEU A 2 -18.87 -15.51 35.53
C LEU A 2 -20.17 -16.21 35.09
N LEU A 3 -20.96 -16.69 36.05
CA LEU A 3 -22.21 -17.40 35.79
C LEU A 3 -23.17 -16.54 34.96
N LYS A 4 -23.32 -15.26 35.31
CA LYS A 4 -24.17 -14.30 34.57
C LYS A 4 -23.76 -14.15 33.11
N LEU A 5 -22.46 -14.06 32.78
CA LEU A 5 -22.02 -13.91 31.38
C LEU A 5 -22.24 -15.20 30.56
N ARG A 6 -21.97 -16.37 31.15
CA ARG A 6 -22.23 -17.67 30.48
C ARG A 6 -23.74 -17.95 30.33
N GLU A 7 -24.56 -17.55 31.30
CA GLU A 7 -26.02 -17.62 31.22
C GLU A 7 -26.57 -16.63 30.19
N CYS A 8 -26.07 -15.39 30.12
CA CYS A 8 -26.42 -14.43 29.07
C CYS A 8 -26.10 -14.98 27.68
N LEU A 9 -24.98 -15.69 27.51
CA LEU A 9 -24.64 -16.36 26.25
C LEU A 9 -25.54 -17.57 25.94
N LYS A 10 -26.25 -18.16 26.91
CA LYS A 10 -27.25 -19.21 26.66
C LYS A 10 -28.65 -18.64 26.40
N LEU A 11 -28.98 -17.51 27.00
CA LEU A 11 -30.28 -16.84 26.92
C LEU A 11 -30.49 -16.05 25.62
N ILE A 12 -29.41 -15.60 24.98
CA ILE A 12 -29.51 -14.81 23.75
C ILE A 12 -29.71 -15.72 22.53
N PRO A 13 -30.75 -15.49 21.70
CA PRO A 13 -30.90 -16.15 20.41
C PRO A 13 -29.84 -15.63 19.43
N HIS A 14 -28.69 -16.32 19.35
CA HIS A 14 -27.58 -15.92 18.49
C HIS A 14 -27.90 -16.00 16.99
N GLU A 15 -28.98 -16.69 16.61
CA GLU A 15 -29.49 -16.76 15.25
C GLU A 15 -30.22 -15.49 14.78
N LYS A 16 -30.78 -14.71 15.71
CA LYS A 16 -31.53 -13.47 15.39
C LYS A 16 -30.77 -12.20 15.78
N PHE A 17 -29.97 -12.25 16.85
CA PHE A 17 -29.27 -11.09 17.37
C PHE A 17 -27.94 -11.49 18.02
N SER A 18 -26.83 -11.33 17.30
CA SER A 18 -25.50 -11.66 17.84
C SER A 18 -24.75 -10.41 18.32
N PHE A 19 -24.59 -10.25 19.63
CA PHE A 19 -23.71 -9.22 20.19
C PHE A 19 -22.27 -9.71 20.20
N ALA A 20 -21.48 -9.36 19.17
CA ALA A 20 -20.03 -9.64 19.15
C ALA A 20 -19.34 -9.18 20.45
N LYS A 21 -19.77 -8.02 20.98
CA LYS A 21 -19.25 -7.45 22.23
C LYS A 21 -19.37 -8.39 23.43
N LEU A 22 -20.46 -9.17 23.53
CA LEU A 22 -20.66 -10.09 24.65
C LEU A 22 -19.69 -11.29 24.59
N TRP A 23 -19.51 -11.87 23.40
CA TRP A 23 -18.53 -12.93 23.16
C TRP A 23 -17.11 -12.46 23.47
N LEU A 24 -16.76 -11.24 23.04
CA LEU A 24 -15.45 -10.65 23.31
C LEU A 24 -15.22 -10.39 24.80
N LEU A 25 -16.21 -9.85 25.51
CA LEU A 25 -16.11 -9.61 26.96
C LEU A 25 -15.99 -10.93 27.74
N ALA A 26 -16.74 -11.96 27.34
CA ALA A 26 -16.65 -13.27 27.96
C ALA A 26 -15.26 -13.91 27.74
N ALA A 27 -14.73 -13.83 26.52
CA ALA A 27 -13.39 -14.33 26.21
C ALA A 27 -12.30 -13.57 26.98
N GLN A 28 -12.34 -12.23 27.00
CA GLN A 28 -11.39 -11.41 27.78
C GLN A 28 -11.45 -11.71 29.27
N PHE A 29 -12.65 -11.98 29.80
CA PHE A 29 -12.80 -12.35 31.19
C PHE A 29 -12.12 -13.70 31.48
N GLU A 30 -12.35 -14.73 30.67
CA GLU A 30 -11.69 -16.03 30.83
C GLU A 30 -10.16 -15.94 30.65
N THR A 31 -9.68 -15.08 29.74
CA THR A 31 -8.24 -14.79 29.60
C THR A 31 -7.65 -14.18 30.87
N ARG A 32 -8.36 -13.25 31.52
CA ARG A 32 -7.94 -12.68 32.82
C ARG A 32 -7.94 -13.69 33.96
N GLN A 33 -8.81 -14.69 33.89
CA GLN A 33 -8.84 -15.81 34.84
C GLN A 33 -7.82 -16.91 34.51
N LEU A 34 -6.98 -16.70 33.48
CA LEU A 34 -6.01 -17.69 32.96
C LEU A 34 -6.66 -18.99 32.45
N ASN A 35 -7.97 -18.98 32.21
CA ASN A 35 -8.71 -20.12 31.66
C ASN A 35 -8.66 -20.11 30.12
N LEU A 36 -7.47 -20.36 29.56
CA LEU A 36 -7.24 -20.30 28.10
C LEU A 36 -8.13 -21.27 27.31
N LYS A 37 -8.37 -22.47 27.85
CA LYS A 37 -9.23 -23.48 27.20
C LYS A 37 -10.68 -23.00 27.10
N ALA A 38 -11.20 -22.37 28.15
CA ALA A 38 -12.55 -21.82 28.14
C ALA A 38 -12.64 -20.62 27.18
N ALA A 39 -11.63 -19.73 27.17
CA ALA A 39 -11.57 -18.61 26.24
C ALA A 39 -11.61 -19.07 24.77
N ARG A 40 -10.81 -20.09 24.42
CA ARG A 40 -10.80 -20.71 23.07
C ARG A 40 -12.15 -21.31 22.70
N GLN A 41 -12.78 -22.04 23.62
CA GLN A 41 -14.11 -22.62 23.38
C GLN A 41 -15.17 -21.54 23.16
N ILE A 42 -15.14 -20.46 23.94
CA ILE A 42 -16.08 -19.34 23.79
C ILE A 42 -15.88 -18.66 22.44
N LEU A 43 -14.64 -18.40 22.02
CA LEU A 43 -14.33 -17.76 20.74
C LEU A 43 -14.61 -18.67 19.54
N GLY A 44 -14.28 -19.96 19.64
CA GLY A 44 -14.63 -20.97 18.63
C GLY A 44 -16.14 -21.10 18.44
N ASN A 45 -16.89 -21.15 19.55
CA ASN A 45 -18.36 -21.12 19.51
C ASN A 45 -18.90 -19.82 18.91
N ALA A 46 -18.23 -18.69 19.18
CA ALA A 46 -18.61 -17.40 18.61
C ALA A 46 -18.44 -17.38 17.09
N ILE A 47 -17.34 -17.91 16.56
CA ILE A 47 -17.13 -18.03 15.10
C ILE A 47 -18.19 -18.92 14.45
N GLY A 48 -18.54 -20.05 15.08
CA GLY A 48 -19.54 -20.97 14.52
C GLY A 48 -20.96 -20.40 14.53
N LYS A 49 -21.33 -19.65 15.57
CA LYS A 49 -22.70 -19.11 15.73
C LYS A 49 -22.90 -17.73 15.11
N ALA A 50 -21.87 -16.91 15.09
CA ALA A 50 -21.94 -15.52 14.65
C ALA A 50 -20.57 -15.06 14.12
N PRO A 51 -20.18 -15.48 12.90
CA PRO A 51 -18.93 -15.04 12.30
C PRO A 51 -19.00 -13.52 12.09
N LYS A 52 -18.11 -12.80 12.77
CA LYS A 52 -17.95 -11.35 12.63
C LYS A 52 -16.47 -11.02 12.67
N ASP A 53 -16.05 -10.06 11.84
CA ASP A 53 -14.68 -9.56 11.77
C ASP A 53 -14.04 -9.29 13.13
N LYS A 54 -14.78 -8.62 14.02
CA LYS A 54 -14.27 -8.26 15.36
C LYS A 54 -13.93 -9.48 16.22
N ILE A 55 -14.64 -10.60 16.02
CA ILE A 55 -14.40 -11.84 16.76
C ILE A 55 -13.14 -12.53 16.24
N PHE A 56 -12.98 -12.65 14.91
CA PHE A 56 -11.77 -13.18 14.31
C PHE A 56 -10.53 -12.37 14.73
N LYS A 57 -10.58 -11.04 14.58
CA LYS A 57 -9.48 -10.14 14.96
C LYS A 57 -9.06 -10.33 16.41
N LYS A 58 -10.02 -10.36 17.35
CA LYS A 58 -9.68 -10.53 18.77
C LYS A 58 -9.22 -11.94 19.10
N TYR A 59 -9.75 -12.95 18.43
CA TYR A 59 -9.32 -14.32 18.68
C TYR A 59 -7.88 -14.53 18.24
N ILE A 60 -7.54 -14.07 17.03
CA ILE A 60 -6.17 -14.07 16.52
C ILE A 60 -5.24 -13.29 17.46
N GLU A 61 -5.61 -12.08 17.87
CA GLU A 61 -4.81 -11.27 18.79
C GLU A 61 -4.49 -12.03 20.11
N ILE A 62 -5.48 -12.73 20.67
CA ILE A 62 -5.27 -13.54 21.88
C ILE A 62 -4.34 -14.73 21.60
N GLU A 63 -4.51 -15.44 20.49
CA GLU A 63 -3.65 -16.58 20.16
C GLU A 63 -2.19 -16.17 19.88
N LEU A 64 -1.99 -15.02 19.23
CA LEU A 64 -0.67 -14.43 19.01
C LEU A 64 0.00 -14.00 20.32
N GLN A 65 -0.76 -13.38 21.24
CA GLN A 65 -0.27 -13.04 22.58
C GLN A 65 0.15 -14.28 23.38
N LEU A 66 -0.46 -15.44 23.11
CA LEU A 66 -0.12 -16.71 23.73
C LEU A 66 0.99 -17.48 22.99
N GLY A 67 1.55 -16.93 21.91
CA GLY A 67 2.60 -17.55 21.10
C GLY A 67 2.13 -18.74 20.25
N ASN A 68 0.83 -18.97 20.09
CA ASN A 68 0.31 -20.11 19.33
C ASN A 68 0.14 -19.74 17.85
N ILE A 69 1.27 -19.62 17.16
CA ILE A 69 1.34 -19.17 15.77
C ILE A 69 0.55 -20.09 14.83
N ASP A 70 0.66 -21.41 14.99
CA ASP A 70 -0.04 -22.37 14.12
C ASP A 70 -1.56 -22.31 14.26
N CYS A 71 -2.06 -22.03 15.47
CA CYS A 71 -3.48 -21.75 15.68
C CYS A 71 -3.87 -20.42 15.03
N GLY A 72 -3.01 -19.40 15.12
CA GLY A 72 -3.20 -18.12 14.44
C GLY A 72 -3.33 -18.27 12.92
N ARG A 73 -2.46 -19.06 12.28
CA ARG A 73 -2.49 -19.36 10.84
C ARG A 73 -3.82 -19.98 10.42
N LYS A 74 -4.24 -21.06 11.09
CA LYS A 74 -5.53 -21.73 10.82
C LYS A 74 -6.72 -20.78 11.00
N LEU A 75 -6.63 -19.85 11.95
CA LEU A 75 -7.67 -18.84 12.15
C LEU A 75 -7.70 -17.79 11.03
N TYR A 76 -6.55 -17.38 10.52
CA TYR A 76 -6.46 -16.51 9.35
C TYR A 76 -6.98 -17.20 8.08
N GLU A 77 -6.58 -18.44 7.82
CA GLU A 77 -7.10 -19.25 6.71
C GLU A 77 -8.64 -19.31 6.76
N LYS A 78 -9.20 -19.69 7.91
CA LYS A 78 -10.65 -19.73 8.11
C LYS A 78 -11.32 -18.34 8.00
N TYR A 79 -10.61 -17.28 8.38
CA TYR A 79 -11.13 -15.92 8.26
C TYR A 79 -11.22 -15.50 6.79
N LEU A 80 -10.21 -15.85 5.99
CA LEU A 80 -10.14 -15.58 4.56
C LEU A 80 -11.10 -16.45 3.74
N GLU A 81 -11.35 -17.69 4.16
CA GLU A 81 -12.42 -18.52 3.61
C GLU A 81 -13.81 -17.88 3.79
N TRP A 82 -14.01 -17.17 4.92
CA TRP A 82 -15.29 -16.53 5.22
C TRP A 82 -15.45 -15.17 4.54
N VAL A 83 -14.40 -14.34 4.51
CA VAL A 83 -14.40 -13.02 3.85
C VAL A 83 -13.13 -12.85 3.01
N PRO A 84 -13.09 -13.42 1.80
CA PRO A 84 -11.94 -13.26 0.90
C PRO A 84 -11.76 -11.82 0.43
N GLU A 85 -12.82 -11.00 0.49
CA GLU A 85 -12.83 -9.60 0.05
C GLU A 85 -12.11 -8.66 1.03
N ASN A 86 -11.81 -9.12 2.24
CA ASN A 86 -11.32 -8.28 3.34
C ASN A 86 -9.81 -8.04 3.23
N CYS A 87 -9.42 -6.94 2.59
CA CYS A 87 -8.00 -6.55 2.46
C CYS A 87 -7.26 -6.46 3.80
N TYR A 88 -7.93 -6.02 4.88
CA TYR A 88 -7.30 -5.92 6.19
C TYR A 88 -6.88 -7.28 6.73
N ALA A 89 -7.66 -8.33 6.47
CA ALA A 89 -7.34 -9.69 6.90
C ALA A 89 -6.08 -10.20 6.18
N TRP A 90 -6.01 -10.00 4.85
CA TRP A 90 -4.84 -10.35 4.03
C TRP A 90 -3.57 -9.61 4.50
N SER A 91 -3.64 -8.28 4.65
CA SER A 91 -2.48 -7.49 5.10
C SER A 91 -2.00 -7.92 6.48
N LYS A 92 -2.91 -8.19 7.42
CA LYS A 92 -2.54 -8.64 8.77
C LYS A 92 -1.96 -10.06 8.79
N TYR A 93 -2.42 -10.94 7.91
CA TYR A 93 -1.85 -12.27 7.80
C TYR A 93 -0.43 -12.22 7.24
N ALA A 94 -0.20 -11.43 6.19
CA ALA A 94 1.15 -11.25 5.66
C ALA A 94 2.10 -10.54 6.64
N GLU A 95 1.61 -9.56 7.41
CA GLU A 95 2.39 -8.90 8.47
C GLU A 95 2.81 -9.89 9.58
N LEU A 96 1.94 -10.86 9.90
CA LEU A 96 2.29 -11.94 10.83
C LEU A 96 3.43 -12.80 10.28
N GLU A 97 3.33 -13.31 9.04
CA GLU A 97 4.41 -14.14 8.48
C GLU A 97 5.72 -13.35 8.32
N ARG A 98 5.65 -12.04 8.00
CA ARG A 98 6.82 -11.15 8.04
C ARG A 98 7.44 -11.08 9.43
N SER A 99 6.63 -10.96 10.48
CA SER A 99 7.14 -10.94 11.87
C SER A 99 7.84 -12.24 12.30
N LEU A 100 7.61 -13.33 11.55
CA LEU A 100 8.24 -14.63 11.74
C LEU A 100 9.44 -14.84 10.80
N CYS A 101 9.81 -13.83 10.01
CA CYS A 101 10.83 -13.88 8.96
C CYS A 101 10.53 -14.93 7.86
N GLU A 102 9.27 -15.30 7.66
CA GLU A 102 8.81 -16.27 6.66
C GLU A 102 8.40 -15.54 5.38
N THR A 103 9.38 -14.98 4.65
CA THR A 103 9.15 -14.09 3.51
C THR A 103 8.42 -14.79 2.36
N GLU A 104 8.77 -16.03 2.04
CA GLU A 104 8.10 -16.82 1.00
C GLU A 104 6.62 -17.05 1.29
N ARG A 105 6.28 -17.29 2.57
CA ARG A 105 4.88 -17.48 2.99
C ARG A 105 4.10 -16.17 2.91
N ALA A 106 4.70 -15.06 3.34
CA ALA A 106 4.08 -13.74 3.18
C ALA A 106 3.74 -13.44 1.71
N ARG A 107 4.64 -13.77 0.77
CA ARG A 107 4.40 -13.64 -0.68
C ARG A 107 3.29 -14.58 -1.17
N ALA A 108 3.30 -15.83 -0.72
CA ALA A 108 2.27 -16.80 -1.04
C ALA A 108 0.87 -16.39 -0.52
N ILE A 109 0.80 -15.47 0.46
CA ILE A 109 -0.45 -14.86 0.93
C ILE A 109 -0.83 -13.65 0.06
N PHE A 110 0.13 -12.81 -0.33
CA PHE A 110 -0.14 -11.63 -1.16
C PHE A 110 -0.59 -11.97 -2.58
N GLU A 111 0.01 -12.96 -3.25
CA GLU A 111 -0.35 -13.36 -4.61
C GLU A 111 -1.83 -13.77 -4.78
N PRO A 112 -2.41 -14.68 -3.97
CA PRO A 112 -3.83 -15.01 -4.07
C PRO A 112 -4.71 -13.84 -3.66
N ALA A 113 -4.22 -12.94 -2.79
CA ALA A 113 -4.95 -11.74 -2.40
C ALA A 113 -5.11 -10.77 -3.58
N ILE A 114 -4.06 -10.48 -4.34
CA ILE A 114 -4.12 -9.60 -5.52
C ILE A 114 -4.83 -10.23 -6.73
N ALA A 115 -4.94 -11.57 -6.75
CA ALA A 115 -5.70 -12.30 -7.75
C ALA A 115 -7.23 -12.24 -7.52
N GLN A 116 -7.69 -11.82 -6.34
CA GLN A 116 -9.12 -11.72 -6.06
C GLN A 116 -9.80 -10.64 -6.94
N PRO A 117 -10.91 -10.96 -7.62
CA PRO A 117 -11.59 -10.04 -8.52
C PRO A 117 -12.43 -8.96 -7.80
N ALA A 118 -12.89 -9.25 -6.58
CA ALA A 118 -13.67 -8.33 -5.74
C ALA A 118 -12.93 -8.11 -4.42
N LEU A 119 -12.22 -6.99 -4.32
CA LEU A 119 -11.54 -6.54 -3.11
C LEU A 119 -12.15 -5.20 -2.70
N ASP A 120 -12.40 -5.02 -1.40
CA ASP A 120 -12.99 -3.79 -0.86
C ASP A 120 -12.10 -2.57 -1.13
N MET A 121 -10.81 -2.70 -0.85
CA MET A 121 -9.81 -1.64 -1.07
C MET A 121 -8.54 -2.23 -1.70
N PRO A 122 -8.53 -2.50 -3.02
CA PRO A 122 -7.39 -3.12 -3.70
C PRO A 122 -6.11 -2.28 -3.56
N GLU A 123 -6.23 -0.95 -3.61
CA GLU A 123 -5.09 -0.02 -3.53
C GLU A 123 -4.26 -0.19 -2.24
N LEU A 124 -4.93 -0.43 -1.11
CA LEU A 124 -4.26 -0.63 0.18
C LEU A 124 -3.45 -1.92 0.20
N LEU A 125 -3.99 -2.97 -0.42
CA LEU A 125 -3.32 -4.27 -0.49
C LEU A 125 -2.09 -4.22 -1.40
N TRP A 126 -2.20 -3.59 -2.57
CA TRP A 126 -1.06 -3.36 -3.46
C TRP A 126 0.03 -2.53 -2.80
N LYS A 127 -0.34 -1.44 -2.11
CA LYS A 127 0.62 -0.64 -1.35
C LYS A 127 1.31 -1.49 -0.27
N ALA A 128 0.56 -2.27 0.50
CA ALA A 128 1.13 -3.13 1.54
C ALA A 128 2.09 -4.18 0.96
N TYR A 129 1.79 -4.73 -0.22
CA TYR A 129 2.67 -5.70 -0.87
C TYR A 129 3.95 -5.05 -1.42
N ILE A 130 3.83 -3.87 -2.02
CA ILE A 130 4.99 -3.09 -2.47
C ILE A 130 5.87 -2.67 -1.29
N ASP A 131 5.29 -2.13 -0.22
CA ASP A 131 6.03 -1.75 1.00
C ASP A 131 6.74 -2.97 1.61
N PHE A 132 6.14 -4.17 1.50
CA PHE A 132 6.74 -5.42 1.94
C PHE A 132 7.99 -5.78 1.12
N GLU A 133 7.91 -5.85 -0.21
CA GLU A 133 9.08 -6.22 -1.03
C GLU A 133 10.19 -5.15 -0.96
N ILE A 134 9.83 -3.87 -0.81
CA ILE A 134 10.80 -2.79 -0.53
C ILE A 134 11.52 -3.07 0.79
N SER A 135 10.80 -3.45 1.85
CA SER A 135 11.42 -3.73 3.16
C SER A 135 12.32 -4.96 3.19
N GLU A 136 12.08 -5.92 2.29
CA GLU A 136 12.93 -7.11 2.12
C GLU A 136 14.12 -6.85 1.16
N GLY A 137 14.21 -5.68 0.53
CA GLY A 137 15.29 -5.33 -0.40
C GLY A 137 15.15 -5.97 -1.79
N GLU A 138 13.97 -6.50 -2.13
CA GLU A 138 13.75 -7.22 -3.40
C GLU A 138 13.32 -6.25 -4.49
N PHE A 139 14.28 -5.48 -4.99
CA PHE A 139 14.02 -4.39 -5.93
C PHE A 139 13.41 -4.87 -7.25
N GLU A 140 13.88 -6.01 -7.78
CA GLU A 140 13.40 -6.51 -9.07
C GLU A 140 11.94 -6.95 -8.99
N ARG A 141 11.56 -7.67 -7.92
CA ARG A 141 10.16 -8.03 -7.67
C ARG A 141 9.29 -6.81 -7.47
N THR A 142 9.81 -5.80 -6.78
CA THR A 142 9.09 -4.54 -6.59
C THR A 142 8.80 -3.85 -7.93
N ARG A 143 9.76 -3.86 -8.89
CA ARG A 143 9.54 -3.35 -10.26
C ARG A 143 8.45 -4.13 -10.98
N GLU A 144 8.50 -5.45 -10.94
CA GLU A 144 7.48 -6.31 -11.54
C GLU A 144 6.09 -6.04 -10.96
N LEU A 145 5.99 -5.80 -9.64
CA LEU A 145 4.74 -5.44 -8.98
C LEU A 145 4.22 -4.07 -9.43
N TYR A 146 5.09 -3.07 -9.57
CA TYR A 146 4.71 -1.76 -10.10
C TYR A 146 4.21 -1.85 -11.55
N GLU A 147 4.90 -2.60 -12.43
CA GLU A 147 4.47 -2.79 -13.82
C GLU A 147 3.11 -3.53 -13.88
N ARG A 148 2.92 -4.60 -13.08
CA ARG A 148 1.61 -5.29 -12.94
C ARG A 148 0.51 -4.36 -12.44
N LEU A 149 0.81 -3.49 -11.48
CA LEU A 149 -0.14 -2.51 -10.95
C LEU A 149 -0.50 -1.44 -11.99
N LEU A 150 0.47 -1.00 -12.79
CA LEU A 150 0.29 -0.03 -13.88
C LEU A 150 -0.51 -0.60 -15.05
N ASP A 151 -0.42 -1.90 -15.31
CA ASP A 151 -1.28 -2.57 -16.30
C ASP A 151 -2.75 -2.56 -15.89
N ARG A 152 -3.03 -2.66 -14.59
CA ARG A 152 -4.40 -2.62 -14.05
C ARG A 152 -4.91 -1.20 -13.82
N THR A 153 -4.08 -0.33 -13.25
CA THR A 153 -4.47 1.01 -12.80
C THR A 153 -3.40 2.03 -13.20
N LYS A 154 -3.79 3.02 -13.99
CA LYS A 154 -2.88 4.05 -14.51
C LYS A 154 -3.05 5.39 -13.81
N HIS A 155 -3.21 5.31 -12.49
CA HIS A 155 -3.36 6.50 -11.65
C HIS A 155 -2.03 7.23 -11.47
N LEU A 156 -2.09 8.56 -11.42
CA LEU A 156 -0.93 9.43 -11.26
C LEU A 156 -0.07 9.05 -10.04
N LYS A 157 -0.74 8.73 -8.92
CA LYS A 157 -0.06 8.36 -7.67
C LYS A 157 0.82 7.13 -7.80
N VAL A 158 0.44 6.15 -8.64
CA VAL A 158 1.22 4.93 -8.86
C VAL A 158 2.51 5.27 -9.60
N TRP A 159 2.43 6.08 -10.67
CA TRP A 159 3.61 6.56 -11.40
C TRP A 159 4.58 7.33 -10.51
N ILE A 160 4.07 8.23 -9.67
CA ILE A 160 4.89 9.00 -8.73
C ILE A 160 5.55 8.07 -7.71
N SER A 161 4.79 7.12 -7.13
CA SER A 161 5.32 6.16 -6.17
C SER A 161 6.42 5.29 -6.80
N TYR A 162 6.23 4.84 -8.04
CA TYR A 162 7.22 4.03 -8.74
C TYR A 162 8.52 4.82 -9.02
N ALA A 163 8.41 6.07 -9.48
CA ALA A 163 9.57 6.91 -9.70
C ALA A 163 10.32 7.25 -8.41
N LYS A 164 9.60 7.49 -7.30
CA LYS A 164 10.21 7.68 -5.97
C LYS A 164 10.94 6.44 -5.48
N PHE A 165 10.35 5.26 -5.70
CA PHE A 165 10.99 3.99 -5.39
C PHE A 165 12.31 3.82 -6.16
N GLU A 166 12.34 4.02 -7.48
CA GLU A 166 13.58 3.91 -8.26
C GLU A 166 14.63 4.97 -7.85
N ALA A 167 14.19 6.14 -7.39
CA ALA A 167 15.07 7.18 -6.86
C ALA A 167 15.76 6.75 -5.55
N SER A 168 15.07 6.00 -4.68
CA SER A 168 15.58 5.59 -3.37
C SER A 168 16.14 4.17 -3.30
N ALA A 169 15.77 3.29 -4.24
CA ALA A 169 16.00 1.84 -4.17
C ALA A 169 17.46 1.45 -3.88
N MET A 170 18.46 2.10 -4.49
CA MET A 170 19.86 1.70 -4.30
C MET A 170 20.65 2.55 -3.30
N GLU A 171 19.98 3.38 -2.48
CA GLU A 171 20.66 4.04 -1.34
C GLU A 171 20.80 3.10 -0.13
N GLU A 172 19.99 2.03 -0.04
CA GLU A 172 19.95 1.15 1.13
C GLU A 172 20.97 0.00 1.07
N ASP A 173 21.25 -0.58 -0.10
CA ASP A 173 22.31 -1.59 -0.29
C ASP A 173 23.71 -1.07 0.10
N ALA A 174 23.93 0.25 -0.01
CA ALA A 174 25.22 0.89 0.25
C ALA A 174 25.56 1.03 1.75
N LYS A 175 24.62 0.76 2.67
CA LYS A 175 24.85 0.87 4.12
C LYS A 175 25.49 -0.38 4.74
N GLY A 176 25.72 -1.45 3.96
CA GLY A 176 26.27 -2.72 4.44
C GLY A 176 27.80 -2.85 4.39
N SER A 177 28.54 -1.96 3.72
CA SER A 177 30.01 -2.04 3.63
C SER A 177 30.71 -0.87 4.30
N ASP A 178 30.98 -0.99 5.60
CA ASP A 178 31.79 -0.07 6.41
C ASP A 178 33.31 -0.23 6.17
N LEU A 179 33.75 -0.35 4.92
CA LEU A 179 35.17 -0.28 4.57
C LEU A 179 35.40 0.93 3.67
N ALA A 180 36.09 1.93 4.23
CA ALA A 180 36.44 3.18 3.59
C ALA A 180 37.66 2.97 2.67
N ASP A 181 37.41 2.51 1.45
CA ASP A 181 38.36 2.61 0.33
C ASP A 181 37.78 3.52 -0.77
N ASP A 182 38.66 4.25 -1.45
CA ASP A 182 38.37 5.22 -2.53
C ASP A 182 37.52 4.59 -3.65
N ASP A 183 37.71 3.29 -3.91
CA ASP A 183 36.99 2.47 -4.89
C ASP A 183 35.47 2.33 -4.57
N HIS A 184 35.09 2.37 -3.29
CA HIS A 184 33.68 2.33 -2.86
C HIS A 184 32.94 3.66 -3.11
N GLN A 185 33.66 4.78 -3.29
CA GLN A 185 33.05 6.08 -3.53
C GLN A 185 32.60 6.23 -4.99
N GLU A 186 33.40 5.75 -5.94
CA GLU A 186 33.02 5.67 -7.35
C GLU A 186 31.84 4.71 -7.58
N HIS A 187 31.86 3.52 -6.95
CA HIS A 187 30.77 2.55 -7.08
C HIS A 187 29.43 3.10 -6.54
N ARG A 188 29.44 3.79 -5.40
CA ARG A 188 28.24 4.46 -4.86
C ARG A 188 27.74 5.57 -5.78
N HIS A 189 28.65 6.33 -6.37
CA HIS A 189 28.30 7.39 -7.30
C HIS A 189 27.67 6.84 -8.59
N GLU A 190 28.17 5.71 -9.09
CA GLU A 190 27.62 5.01 -10.24
C GLU A 190 26.24 4.39 -9.95
N GLN A 191 26.06 3.76 -8.78
CA GLN A 191 24.75 3.27 -8.34
C GLN A 191 23.71 4.40 -8.24
N LYS A 192 24.09 5.55 -7.67
CA LYS A 192 23.21 6.73 -7.61
C LYS A 192 22.82 7.22 -9.00
N LYS A 193 23.74 7.26 -9.95
CA LYS A 193 23.42 7.59 -11.35
C LYS A 193 22.41 6.61 -11.96
N GLN A 194 22.55 5.32 -11.68
CA GLN A 194 21.62 4.30 -12.19
C GLN A 194 20.21 4.48 -11.62
N CYS A 195 20.05 4.74 -10.32
CA CYS A 195 18.76 5.10 -9.70
C CYS A 195 18.09 6.28 -10.40
N ILE A 196 18.86 7.35 -10.61
CA ILE A 196 18.37 8.57 -11.26
C ILE A 196 17.91 8.26 -12.69
N GLN A 197 18.68 7.48 -13.43
CA GLN A 197 18.29 7.05 -14.78
C GLN A 197 17.02 6.21 -14.77
N HIS A 198 16.86 5.29 -13.82
CA HIS A 198 15.65 4.48 -13.69
C HIS A 198 14.43 5.34 -13.37
N ALA A 199 14.54 6.25 -12.40
CA ALA A 199 13.47 7.19 -12.06
C ALA A 199 13.07 8.07 -13.26
N ARG A 200 14.04 8.59 -14.02
CA ARG A 200 13.80 9.35 -15.26
C ARG A 200 13.04 8.51 -16.29
N ARG A 201 13.42 7.25 -16.52
CA ARG A 201 12.72 6.34 -17.45
C ARG A 201 11.26 6.14 -17.05
N VAL A 202 10.97 6.00 -15.75
CA VAL A 202 9.59 5.87 -15.25
C VAL A 202 8.80 7.15 -15.54
N PHE A 203 9.35 8.33 -15.25
CA PHE A 203 8.70 9.60 -15.57
C PHE A 203 8.45 9.78 -17.08
N GLU A 204 9.41 9.39 -17.93
CA GLU A 204 9.25 9.47 -19.37
C GLU A 204 8.17 8.52 -19.89
N LYS A 205 8.14 7.27 -19.40
CA LYS A 205 7.04 6.32 -19.67
C LYS A 205 5.69 6.91 -19.28
N ALA A 206 5.59 7.46 -18.06
CA ALA A 206 4.36 8.05 -17.54
C ALA A 206 3.89 9.24 -18.40
N ILE A 207 4.80 10.15 -18.79
CA ILE A 207 4.47 11.29 -19.66
C ILE A 207 4.01 10.82 -21.04
N ASN A 208 4.68 9.83 -21.62
CA ASN A 208 4.30 9.29 -22.92
C ASN A 208 2.90 8.65 -22.85
N TYR A 209 2.58 7.95 -21.76
CA TYR A 209 1.25 7.42 -21.51
C TYR A 209 0.18 8.53 -21.48
N TYR A 210 0.35 9.57 -20.66
CA TYR A 210 -0.60 10.69 -20.61
C TYR A 210 -0.67 11.49 -21.92
N ARG A 211 0.39 11.49 -22.73
CA ARG A 211 0.38 12.14 -24.05
C ARG A 211 -0.39 11.33 -25.09
N THR A 212 -0.28 10.01 -25.08
CA THR A 212 -0.80 9.14 -26.14
C THR A 212 -2.16 8.53 -25.81
N SER A 213 -2.32 8.06 -24.57
CA SER A 213 -3.45 7.23 -24.15
C SER A 213 -4.51 8.01 -23.36
N ALA A 214 -4.12 9.10 -22.70
CA ALA A 214 -5.03 9.93 -21.89
C ALA A 214 -4.78 11.45 -22.07
N PRO A 215 -4.87 11.98 -23.31
CA PRO A 215 -4.55 13.39 -23.62
C PRO A 215 -5.46 14.42 -22.94
N GLU A 216 -6.62 14.00 -22.43
CA GLU A 216 -7.57 14.78 -21.65
C GLU A 216 -7.06 15.12 -20.24
N LEU A 217 -6.21 14.25 -19.66
CA LEU A 217 -5.65 14.37 -18.31
C LEU A 217 -4.41 15.29 -18.27
N LYS A 218 -4.61 16.55 -18.71
CA LYS A 218 -3.54 17.55 -18.82
C LYS A 218 -3.05 18.05 -17.47
N GLU A 219 -3.92 18.05 -16.46
CA GLU A 219 -3.60 18.47 -15.09
C GLU A 219 -2.71 17.43 -14.41
N GLU A 220 -3.04 16.15 -14.54
CA GLU A 220 -2.24 15.03 -14.04
C GLU A 220 -0.86 15.01 -14.67
N ARG A 221 -0.79 15.27 -15.98
CA ARG A 221 0.49 15.42 -16.67
C ARG A 221 1.31 16.61 -16.15
N ALA A 222 0.66 17.72 -15.82
CA ALA A 222 1.35 18.88 -15.24
C ALA A 222 1.87 18.56 -13.83
N MET A 223 1.05 17.93 -12.98
CA MET A 223 1.44 17.46 -11.66
C MET A 223 2.62 16.47 -11.72
N LEU A 224 2.62 15.55 -12.70
CA LEU A 224 3.72 14.62 -12.92
C LEU A 224 5.04 15.34 -13.27
N LEU A 225 4.97 16.39 -14.09
CA LEU A 225 6.13 17.21 -14.44
C LEU A 225 6.64 18.04 -13.25
N GLU A 226 5.74 18.57 -12.43
CA GLU A 226 6.11 19.25 -11.18
C GLU A 226 6.80 18.29 -10.21
N GLU A 227 6.29 17.06 -10.08
CA GLU A 227 6.91 16.06 -9.21
C GLU A 227 8.27 15.58 -9.76
N TRP A 228 8.40 15.42 -11.08
CA TRP A 228 9.71 15.14 -11.69
C TRP A 228 10.71 16.26 -11.40
N LEU A 229 10.29 17.52 -11.48
CA LEU A 229 11.13 18.68 -11.15
C LEU A 229 11.61 18.62 -9.68
N ASN A 230 10.72 18.27 -8.76
CA ASN A 230 11.03 18.13 -7.34
C ASN A 230 12.07 17.03 -7.10
N ILE A 231 11.90 15.88 -7.77
CA ILE A 231 12.84 14.75 -7.67
C ILE A 231 14.20 15.12 -8.28
N GLU A 232 14.25 15.75 -9.45
CA GLU A 232 15.53 16.22 -10.03
C GLU A 232 16.23 17.23 -9.12
N SER A 233 15.48 18.14 -8.50
CA SER A 233 16.05 19.07 -7.53
C SER A 233 16.57 18.35 -6.27
N SER A 234 15.99 17.22 -5.89
CA SER A 234 16.43 16.44 -4.73
C SER A 234 17.76 15.71 -4.97
N PHE A 235 18.12 15.45 -6.23
CA PHE A 235 19.38 14.79 -6.60
C PHE A 235 20.61 15.71 -6.61
N GLY A 236 20.43 17.02 -6.36
CA GLY A 236 21.54 17.98 -6.29
C GLY A 236 22.33 18.05 -7.60
N GLU A 237 23.65 17.83 -7.54
CA GLU A 237 24.56 17.92 -8.70
C GLU A 237 24.32 16.85 -9.77
N LEU A 238 23.70 15.72 -9.41
CA LEU A 238 23.37 14.64 -10.34
C LEU A 238 22.01 14.85 -11.02
N GLY A 239 21.21 15.77 -10.51
CA GLY A 239 19.92 16.15 -11.05
C GLY A 239 20.06 17.07 -12.27
N ASP A 240 19.10 16.97 -13.19
CA ASP A 240 19.01 17.88 -14.34
C ASP A 240 17.61 18.46 -14.46
N ILE A 241 17.44 19.60 -13.81
CA ILE A 241 16.20 20.38 -13.76
C ILE A 241 15.84 20.93 -15.17
N SER A 242 16.84 21.15 -16.03
CA SER A 242 16.64 21.77 -17.34
C SER A 242 15.84 20.86 -18.29
N LEU A 243 16.02 19.54 -18.18
CA LEU A 243 15.27 18.52 -18.92
C LEU A 243 13.76 18.63 -18.69
N VAL A 244 13.36 18.93 -17.45
CA VAL A 244 11.95 18.99 -17.05
C VAL A 244 11.36 20.37 -17.32
N GLN A 245 12.13 21.44 -17.09
CA GLN A 245 11.69 22.82 -17.37
C GLN A 245 11.31 23.04 -18.84
N ALA A 246 12.04 22.41 -19.77
CA ALA A 246 11.70 22.47 -21.19
C ALA A 246 10.35 21.83 -21.52
N LYS A 247 9.90 20.85 -20.72
CA LYS A 247 8.66 20.07 -20.92
C LYS A 247 7.44 20.70 -20.21
N LEU A 248 7.65 21.64 -19.28
CA LEU A 248 6.57 22.29 -18.54
C LEU A 248 5.68 23.16 -19.46
N PRO A 249 4.35 23.20 -19.22
CA PRO A 249 3.46 24.08 -19.96
C PRO A 249 3.86 25.55 -19.76
N LYS A 250 4.20 26.24 -20.85
CA LYS A 250 4.46 27.68 -20.79
C LYS A 250 3.16 28.39 -20.37
N LYS A 251 3.16 29.04 -19.20
CA LYS A 251 2.06 29.91 -18.79
C LYS A 251 1.97 31.07 -19.80
N LEU A 252 1.02 30.97 -20.74
CA LEU A 252 0.72 32.06 -21.65
C LEU A 252 0.24 33.24 -20.80
N LYS A 253 1.00 34.34 -20.77
CA LYS A 253 0.51 35.61 -20.24
C LYS A 253 -0.75 35.96 -21.03
N LYS A 254 -1.93 35.98 -20.36
CA LYS A 254 -3.16 36.54 -20.93
C LYS A 254 -2.79 37.91 -21.52
N ARG A 255 -2.94 38.05 -22.84
CA ARG A 255 -2.77 39.32 -23.53
C ARG A 255 -3.74 40.30 -22.85
N ARG A 256 -3.23 41.34 -22.19
CA ARG A 256 -4.08 42.41 -21.65
C ARG A 256 -4.97 42.89 -22.79
N GLN A 257 -6.28 42.85 -22.58
CA GLN A 257 -7.22 43.53 -23.46
C GLN A 257 -6.80 45.01 -23.42
N MET A 258 -6.23 45.50 -24.52
CA MET A 258 -6.13 46.94 -24.72
C MET A 258 -7.57 47.39 -24.92
N VAL A 259 -8.15 47.99 -23.89
CA VAL A 259 -9.29 48.88 -24.07
C VAL A 259 -8.74 50.03 -24.89
N SER A 260 -9.07 50.08 -26.18
CA SER A 260 -8.96 51.31 -26.94
C SER A 260 -10.01 52.27 -26.39
N GLU A 261 -9.58 53.32 -25.71
CA GLU A 261 -10.32 54.58 -25.76
C GLU A 261 -10.37 55.01 -27.24
N ASP A 262 -11.50 55.56 -27.65
CA ASP A 262 -11.85 55.98 -29.02
C ASP A 262 -12.35 54.87 -29.97
N GLY A 263 -13.68 54.77 -30.07
CA GLY A 263 -14.32 54.43 -31.36
C GLY A 263 -14.33 55.65 -32.30
N PRO A 264 -15.00 55.62 -33.47
CA PRO A 264 -15.62 54.50 -34.20
C PRO A 264 -15.14 54.41 -35.67
N ALA A 265 -15.42 53.33 -36.42
CA ALA A 265 -15.49 53.40 -37.88
C ALA A 265 -16.27 52.23 -38.52
N GLY A 266 -17.42 52.59 -39.11
CA GLY A 266 -18.03 52.09 -40.35
C GLY A 266 -17.84 50.65 -40.79
N HIS A 267 -18.96 49.91 -40.86
CA HIS A 267 -19.12 48.82 -41.81
C HIS A 267 -19.32 49.41 -43.21
N VAL A 268 -18.62 48.85 -44.20
CA VAL A 268 -18.96 49.01 -45.61
C VAL A 268 -19.12 47.60 -46.19
N ASN A 269 -20.38 47.30 -46.54
CA ASN A 269 -20.96 46.19 -47.33
C ASN A 269 -20.25 44.83 -47.40
#